data_AF-A0A2H0W655-F1
#
_entry.id   AF-A0A2H0W655-F1
#
_cell.length_a   1.000
_cell.length_b   1.000
_cell.length_c   1.000
_cell.angle_alpha   90.00
_cell.angle_beta   90.00
_cell.angle_gamma   90.00
#
_symmetry.space_group_name_H-M   'P 1'
#
loop_
_entity.id
_entity.type
_entity.pdbx_description
1 polymer ?
#
loop_
_entity_poly.entity_id
_entity_poly.type
_entity_poly.pdbx_seq_one_letter_code
_entity_poly.pdbx_strand_id
1 'polypeptide(L)' 'MGSTYFSKRIHNLSRHCLGGRNRVIRPKTFKSEEAANKWAEAEGLTNYSLENLKNEGNKEKKIRILFN' A
#
# COMPACT_ATOMS: atom_id res chain seq x y z
N MET A 1 -20.75 38.09 -16.05
CA MET A 1 -19.34 38.04 -16.54
C MET A 1 -18.46 37.78 -15.33
N GLY A 2 -18.34 36.52 -14.87
CA GLY A 2 -17.15 35.68 -15.11
C GLY A 2 -15.94 36.27 -14.38
N SER A 3 -15.32 35.64 -13.38
CA SER A 3 -14.36 34.56 -13.64
C SER A 3 -13.68 34.10 -12.33
N THR A 4 -13.63 32.77 -12.15
CA THR A 4 -12.57 31.95 -11.53
C THR A 4 -12.19 32.11 -10.04
N TYR A 5 -13.15 32.04 -9.10
CA TYR A 5 -12.86 31.81 -7.66
C TYR A 5 -12.72 30.33 -7.26
N PHE A 6 -12.23 29.48 -8.16
CA PHE A 6 -11.95 28.08 -7.84
C PHE A 6 -10.57 27.70 -8.34
N SER A 7 -9.57 28.29 -7.69
CA SER A 7 -8.18 27.85 -7.79
C SER A 7 -8.09 26.41 -7.32
N LYS A 8 -7.85 25.52 -8.29
CA LYS A 8 -7.66 24.08 -8.12
C LYS A 8 -6.63 23.85 -7.01
N ARG A 9 -7.07 23.32 -5.88
CA ARG A 9 -6.21 22.85 -4.80
C ARG A 9 -5.51 21.59 -5.31
N ILE A 10 -4.42 21.78 -6.05
CA ILE A 10 -3.55 20.70 -6.49
C ILE A 10 -2.92 20.13 -5.21
N HIS A 11 -3.48 19.04 -4.71
CA HIS A 11 -2.83 18.22 -3.70
C HIS A 11 -1.67 17.51 -4.41
N ASN A 12 -0.52 18.19 -4.48
CA ASN A 12 0.76 17.54 -4.74
C ASN A 12 0.98 16.52 -3.62
N LEU A 13 0.48 15.30 -3.85
CA LEU A 13 0.60 14.12 -2.99
C LEU A 13 2.02 13.55 -3.05
N SER A 14 3.04 14.41 -3.04
CA SER A 14 4.35 13.98 -2.58
C SER A 14 4.27 13.87 -1.07
N ARG A 15 3.95 12.68 -0.56
CA ARG A 15 4.11 12.33 0.86
C ARG A 15 5.60 12.28 1.22
N HIS A 16 6.33 13.37 1.00
CA HIS A 16 7.58 13.59 1.70
C HIS A 16 7.20 14.00 3.11
N CYS A 17 7.29 13.04 4.02
CA CYS A 17 7.12 13.25 5.45
C CYS A 17 8.28 14.14 5.94
N LEU A 18 8.22 15.45 5.72
CA LEU A 18 9.18 16.45 6.23
C LEU A 18 8.95 16.72 7.73
N GLY A 19 8.75 15.66 8.51
CA GLY A 19 8.40 15.74 9.92
C GLY A 19 9.16 14.71 10.74
N GLY A 20 10.50 14.87 10.78
CA GLY A 20 11.45 14.54 11.87
C GLY A 20 11.35 13.25 12.69
N ARG A 21 10.42 12.35 12.39
CA ARG A 21 10.28 11.06 13.03
C ARG A 21 10.76 10.04 12.02
N ASN A 22 11.93 9.44 12.28
CA ASN A 22 12.41 8.26 11.56
C ASN A 22 11.42 7.10 11.76
N ARG A 23 10.27 7.18 11.07
CA ARG A 23 9.28 6.12 11.04
C ARG A 23 9.80 5.10 10.05
N VAL A 24 10.14 3.93 10.57
CA VAL A 24 10.45 2.75 9.76
C VAL A 24 9.30 2.55 8.76
N ILE A 25 9.64 2.43 7.48
CA ILE A 25 8.65 2.18 6.42
C ILE A 25 7.98 0.85 6.73
N ARG A 26 6.65 0.88 6.89
CA ARG A 26 5.89 -0.33 7.15
C ARG A 26 5.83 -1.18 5.88
N PRO A 27 5.96 -2.52 5.97
CA PRO A 27 5.84 -3.39 4.82
C PRO A 27 4.45 -3.30 4.20
N LYS A 28 4.38 -3.49 2.88
CA LYS A 28 3.12 -3.52 2.13
C LYS A 28 2.29 -4.73 2.57
N THR A 29 1.00 -4.53 2.76
CA THR A 29 0.05 -5.62 3.05
C THR A 29 -1.19 -5.48 2.18
N PHE A 30 -1.82 -6.61 1.85
CA PHE A 30 -2.95 -6.73 0.94
C PHE A 30 -4.18 -7.27 1.66
N LYS A 31 -5.35 -6.98 1.11
CA LYS A 31 -6.64 -7.48 1.63
C LYS A 31 -7.07 -8.82 1.02
N SER A 32 -6.47 -9.20 -0.11
CA SER A 32 -6.81 -10.41 -0.86
C SER A 32 -5.53 -11.03 -1.43
N GLU A 33 -5.54 -12.35 -1.60
CA GLU A 33 -4.40 -13.12 -2.14
C GLU A 33 -4.17 -12.76 -3.61
N GLU A 34 -5.24 -12.61 -4.38
CA GLU A 34 -5.17 -12.15 -5.77
C GLU A 34 -4.45 -10.81 -5.94
N ALA A 35 -4.70 -9.87 -5.02
CA ALA A 35 -4.06 -8.57 -5.05
C ALA A 35 -2.57 -8.65 -4.68
N ALA A 36 -2.21 -9.57 -3.79
CA ALA A 36 -0.82 -9.84 -3.45
C ALA A 36 -0.08 -10.47 -4.65
N ASN A 37 -0.69 -11.44 -5.32
CA ASN A 37 -0.10 -12.13 -6.48
C ASN A 37 0.10 -11.18 -7.66
N LYS A 38 -0.91 -10.38 -8.02
CA LYS A 38 -0.78 -9.38 -9.10
C LYS A 38 0.33 -8.37 -8.82
N TRP A 39 0.50 -7.98 -7.55
CA TRP A 39 1.60 -7.10 -7.18
C TRP A 39 2.95 -7.83 -7.29
N ALA A 40 3.04 -9.07 -6.84
CA ALA A 40 4.25 -9.86 -6.95
C ALA A 40 4.67 -10.09 -8.41
N GLU A 41 3.71 -10.38 -9.29
CA GLU A 41 3.92 -10.51 -10.74
C GLU A 41 4.41 -9.21 -11.37
N ALA A 42 3.81 -8.06 -11.00
CA ALA A 42 4.22 -6.75 -11.50
C ALA A 42 5.65 -6.38 -11.09
N GLU A 43 6.11 -6.84 -9.93
CA GLU A 43 7.47 -6.64 -9.43
C GLU A 43 8.44 -7.74 -9.93
N GLY A 44 7.95 -8.75 -10.66
CA GLY A 44 8.78 -9.84 -11.21
C GLY A 44 9.23 -10.87 -10.17
N LEU A 45 8.47 -11.06 -9.09
CA LEU A 45 8.81 -11.95 -7.99
C LEU A 45 8.32 -13.37 -8.26
N THR A 46 9.24 -14.34 -8.26
CA THR A 46 8.93 -15.76 -8.52
C THR A 46 8.95 -16.63 -7.27
N ASN A 47 9.79 -16.31 -6.29
CA ASN A 47 9.91 -17.04 -5.03
C ASN A 47 9.39 -16.19 -3.88
N TYR A 48 8.08 -16.26 -3.63
CA TYR A 48 7.45 -15.58 -2.50
C TYR A 48 6.42 -16.48 -1.82
N SER A 49 6.20 -16.21 -0.54
CA SER A 49 5.15 -16.85 0.27
C SER A 49 4.14 -15.81 0.77
N LEU A 50 2.89 -16.22 0.88
CA LEU A 50 1.83 -15.38 1.42
C LEU A 50 1.58 -15.75 2.89
N GLU A 51 1.70 -14.77 3.78
CA GLU A 51 1.40 -14.91 5.19
C GLU A 51 0.21 -14.02 5.57
N ASN A 52 -0.84 -14.61 6.15
CA ASN A 52 -1.93 -13.84 6.71
C ASN A 52 -1.62 -13.43 8.16
N LEU A 53 -1.48 -12.14 8.41
CA LEU A 53 -1.19 -11.58 9.72
C LEU A 53 -2.41 -11.54 10.66
N LYS A 54 -3.55 -12.08 10.23
CA LYS A 54 -4.79 -12.13 10.99
C LYS A 54 -5.13 -13.58 11.30
N ASN A 55 -5.61 -13.83 12.52
CA ASN A 55 -6.12 -15.13 12.93
C ASN A 55 -7.21 -15.60 11.97
N GLU A 56 -7.29 -16.91 11.74
CA GLU A 56 -8.16 -17.57 10.76
C GLU A 56 -9.67 -17.29 10.95
N GLY A 57 -10.08 -16.79 12.12
CA GLY A 57 -11.46 -16.38 12.39
C GLY A 57 -11.85 -14.97 11.94
N ASN A 58 -10.91 -14.16 11.42
CA ASN A 58 -11.21 -12.81 10.97
C ASN A 58 -11.69 -12.78 9.52
N LYS A 59 -12.84 -12.11 9.29
CA LYS A 59 -13.36 -11.84 7.94
C LYS A 59 -12.40 -10.98 7.10
N GLU A 60 -11.62 -10.13 7.75
CA GLU A 60 -10.64 -9.28 7.09
C GLU A 60 -9.27 -9.98 7.03
N LYS A 61 -8.79 -10.24 5.81
CA LYS A 61 -7.43 -10.74 5.59
C LYS A 61 -6.44 -9.59 5.56
N LYS A 62 -5.25 -9.82 6.13
CA LYS A 62 -4.12 -8.90 6.03
C LYS A 62 -2.88 -9.68 5.60
N ILE A 63 -2.72 -9.80 4.30
CA ILE A 63 -1.73 -10.66 3.68
C ILE A 63 -0.43 -9.88 3.48
N ARG A 64 0.67 -10.46 3.91
CA ARG A 64 2.03 -9.99 3.66
C ARG A 64 2.70 -10.96 2.70
N ILE A 65 3.54 -10.42 1.83
CA ILE A 65 4.44 -11.20 0.98
C ILE A 65 5.77 -11.33 1.71
N LEU A 66 6.20 -12.57 1.92
CA LEU A 66 7.52 -12.94 2.44
C LEU A 66 8.39 -13.41 1.30
N PHE A 67 9.61 -12.89 1.26
CA PHE A 67 10.65 -13.32 0.34
C PHE A 67 11.48 -14.41 1.03
N ASN A 68 11.73 -15.51 0.33
CA ASN A 68 12.65 -16.55 0.76
C ASN A 68 13.90 -16.54 -0.12
#